data_AF-A0A523DJF3-F1
#
_entry.id   AF-A0A523DJF3-F1
#
_cell.length_a   1.000
_cell.length_b   1.000
_cell.length_c   1.000
_cell.angle_alpha   90.00
_cell.angle_beta   90.00
_cell.angle_gamma   90.00
#
_symmetry.space_group_name_H-M   'P 1'
#
loop_
_entity.id
_entity.type
_entity.pdbx_description
1 polymer ?
#
loop_
_entity_poly.entity_id
_entity_poly.type
_entity_poly.pdbx_seq_one_letter_code
_entity_poly.pdbx_strand_id
1 'polypeptide(L)'
;MFQKLIKKANVDVEERTFSVSYYKTRTTNGASRYSAEVVFHPSDHMIVDADSVNGLEAKLACLVHASFYSRMLVETGTATWQSV
;
A
#
# COMPACT_ATOMS: atom_id res chain seq x y z
N MET A 1 12.09 14.70 10.37
CA MET A 1 10.62 14.85 10.43
C MET A 1 10.06 13.49 10.87
N PHE A 2 9.40 13.41 12.03
CA PHE A 2 9.00 12.13 12.62
C PHE A 2 7.60 11.74 12.14
N GLN A 3 7.45 10.54 11.58
CA GLN A 3 6.15 9.99 11.20
C GLN A 3 5.57 9.24 12.41
N LYS A 4 4.34 9.57 12.80
CA LYS A 4 3.64 8.88 13.89
C LYS A 4 2.74 7.80 13.30
N LEU A 5 2.93 6.54 13.67
CA LEU A 5 1.97 5.49 13.38
C LEU A 5 0.65 5.80 14.09
N ILE A 6 -0.45 5.83 13.34
CA ILE A 6 -1.78 6.20 13.85
C ILE A 6 -2.79 5.05 13.79
N LYS A 7 -2.62 4.11 12.85
CA LYS A 7 -3.55 2.99 12.64
C LYS A 7 -2.82 1.84 11.97
N LYS A 8 -3.18 0.61 12.34
CA LYS A 8 -2.89 -0.59 11.54
C LYS A 8 -4.22 -1.18 11.11
N ALA A 9 -4.27 -1.69 9.88
CA ALA A 9 -5.42 -2.37 9.34
C ALA A 9 -4.98 -3.53 8.47
N ASN A 10 -5.94 -4.36 8.09
CA ASN A 10 -5.78 -5.39 7.10
C ASN A 10 -6.67 -5.06 5.91
N VAL A 11 -6.18 -5.31 4.71
CA VAL A 11 -6.95 -5.21 3.48
C VAL A 11 -6.96 -6.58 2.84
N ASP A 12 -8.15 -7.16 2.74
CA ASP A 12 -8.38 -8.44 2.10
C ASP A 12 -8.58 -8.22 0.59
N VAL A 13 -7.81 -8.95 -0.21
CA VAL A 13 -7.97 -9.01 -1.66
C VAL A 13 -7.95 -10.48 -2.05
N GLU A 14 -9.10 -10.97 -2.53
CA GLU A 14 -9.32 -12.38 -2.84
C GLU A 14 -8.94 -13.29 -1.64
N GLU A 15 -7.98 -14.19 -1.82
CA GLU A 15 -7.51 -15.13 -0.79
C GLU A 15 -6.30 -14.61 0.00
N ARG A 16 -5.91 -13.34 -0.16
CA ARG A 16 -4.76 -12.74 0.54
C ARG A 16 -5.15 -11.54 1.39
N THR A 17 -4.59 -11.50 2.59
CA THR A 17 -4.71 -10.37 3.50
C THR A 17 -3.40 -9.59 3.54
N PHE A 18 -3.47 -8.30 3.23
CA PHE A 18 -2.32 -7.39 3.27
C PHE A 18 -2.36 -6.51 4.51
N SER A 19 -1.25 -6.45 5.23
CA SER A 19 -1.09 -5.52 6.36
C SER A 19 -0.86 -4.10 5.87
N VAL A 20 -1.60 -3.16 6.45
CA VAL A 20 -1.51 -1.73 6.15
C VAL A 20 -1.19 -0.94 7.41
N SER A 21 -0.15 -0.12 7.35
CA SER A 21 0.22 0.82 8.41
C SER A 21 -0.04 2.26 7.96
N TYR A 22 -0.79 3.02 8.75
CA TYR A 22 -1.10 4.42 8.48
C TYR A 22 -0.28 5.32 9.38
N TYR A 23 0.31 6.35 8.79
CA TYR A 23 1.14 7.32 9.49
C TYR A 23 0.60 8.73 9.32
N LYS A 24 0.86 9.55 10.31
CA LYS A 24 0.61 10.99 10.31
C LYS A 24 1.93 11.72 10.46
N THR A 25 2.14 12.70 9.60
CA THR A 25 3.28 13.60 9.66
C THR A 25 2.78 15.04 9.73
N ARG A 26 3.32 15.83 10.66
CA ARG A 26 3.08 17.29 10.69
C ARG A 26 4.06 17.97 9.75
N THR A 27 3.55 18.77 8.82
CA THR A 27 4.35 19.58 7.91
C THR A 27 4.88 20.84 8.57
N THR A 28 5.91 21.45 7.98
CA THR A 28 6.55 22.68 8.50
C THR A 28 5.58 23.86 8.57
N ASN A 29 4.56 23.89 7.71
CA ASN A 29 3.47 24.87 7.74
C ASN A 29 2.33 24.52 8.72
N GLY A 30 2.50 23.49 9.57
CA GLY A 30 1.51 23.09 10.58
C GLY A 30 0.36 22.22 10.06
N ALA A 31 0.28 21.97 8.75
CA ALA A 31 -0.69 21.04 8.18
C ALA A 31 -0.38 19.58 8.56
N SER A 32 -1.38 18.71 8.39
CA SER A 32 -1.21 17.26 8.60
C SER A 32 -1.19 16.56 7.25
N ARG A 33 -0.17 15.75 7.00
CA ARG A 33 -0.12 14.82 5.87
C ARG A 33 -0.23 13.40 6.40
N TYR A 34 -0.93 12.57 5.65
CA TYR A 34 -1.17 11.19 6.00
C TYR A 34 -0.55 10.30 4.92
N SER A 35 0.11 9.24 5.35
CA SER A 35 0.62 8.21 4.46
C SER A 35 0.12 6.83 4.91
N ALA A 36 0.03 5.90 3.98
CA ALA A 36 -0.19 4.50 4.27
C ALA A 36 0.85 3.65 3.56
N GLU A 37 1.30 2.60 4.22
CA GLU A 37 2.24 1.62 3.74
C GLU A 37 1.54 0.26 3.67
N VAL A 38 1.60 -0.38 2.51
CA VAL A 38 1.11 -1.73 2.27
C VAL A 38 2.29 -2.62 1.95
N VAL A 39 2.41 -3.73 2.67
CA VAL A 39 3.47 -4.72 2.48
C VAL A 39 2.93 -5.88 1.64
N PHE A 40 3.43 -6.03 0.41
CA PHE A 40 3.09 -7.17 -0.45
C PHE A 40 4.11 -8.32 -0.28
N HIS A 41 5.38 -7.96 -0.08
CA HIS A 41 6.49 -8.87 0.22
C HIS A 41 7.49 -8.13 1.13
N PRO A 42 8.38 -8.80 1.88
CA PRO A 42 9.38 -8.12 2.70
C PRO A 42 10.23 -7.07 1.97
N SER A 43 10.42 -7.19 0.65
CA SER A 43 11.12 -6.24 -0.20
C SER A 43 10.20 -5.43 -1.14
N ASP A 44 8.88 -5.61 -1.07
CA ASP A 44 7.89 -4.98 -1.95
C ASP A 44 6.82 -4.27 -1.14
N HIS A 45 6.91 -2.95 -1.14
CA HIS A 45 6.10 -2.05 -0.36
C HIS A 45 5.48 -1.00 -1.26
N MET A 46 4.21 -0.68 -1.04
CA MET A 46 3.54 0.46 -1.66
C MET A 46 3.26 1.51 -0.61
N ILE A 47 3.72 2.74 -0.87
CA ILE A 47 3.44 3.90 -0.02
C ILE A 47 2.50 4.85 -0.76
N VAL A 48 1.42 5.24 -0.12
CA VAL A 48 0.41 6.15 -0.67
C VAL A 48 0.26 7.35 0.27
N ASP A 49 0.18 8.55 -0.30
CA ASP A 49 -0.07 9.79 0.44
C ASP A 49 -1.48 10.34 0.20
N ALA A 50 -2.03 11.00 1.22
CA ALA A 50 -3.22 11.84 1.10
C ALA A 50 -3.28 12.90 2.22
N ASP A 51 -4.22 13.84 2.07
CA ASP A 51 -4.46 14.89 3.07
C ASP A 51 -5.40 14.43 4.21
N SER A 52 -5.95 13.21 4.12
CA SER A 52 -6.80 12.61 5.14
C SER A 52 -6.70 11.09 5.17
N VAL A 53 -7.07 10.47 6.31
CA VAL A 53 -7.12 9.01 6.46
C VAL A 53 -8.17 8.38 5.53
N ASN A 54 -9.36 8.97 5.45
CA ASN A 54 -10.42 8.46 4.56
C ASN A 54 -9.97 8.50 3.09
N GLY A 55 -9.22 9.54 2.70
CA GLY A 55 -8.62 9.63 1.37
C GLY A 55 -7.59 8.52 1.11
N LEU A 56 -6.82 8.12 2.12
CA LEU A 56 -5.93 6.95 2.02
C LEU A 56 -6.73 5.67 1.86
N GLU A 57 -7.74 5.43 2.70
CA GLU A 57 -8.56 4.22 2.65
C GLU A 57 -9.23 4.04 1.28
N ALA A 58 -9.81 5.11 0.73
CA ALA A 58 -10.42 5.09 -0.59
C ALA A 58 -9.40 4.79 -1.70
N LYS A 59 -8.20 5.40 -1.65
CA LYS A 59 -7.13 5.12 -2.63
C LYS A 59 -6.62 3.69 -2.51
N LEU A 60 -6.43 3.20 -1.28
CA LEU A 60 -5.91 1.87 -1.01
C LEU A 60 -6.85 0.78 -1.49
N ALA A 61 -8.17 0.93 -1.30
CA ALA A 61 -9.15 -0.04 -1.79
C ALA A 61 -9.01 -0.31 -3.29
N CYS A 62 -8.70 0.72 -4.08
CA CYS A 62 -8.47 0.57 -5.52
C CYS A 62 -7.04 0.13 -5.86
N LEU A 63 -6.03 0.76 -5.26
CA LEU A 63 -4.63 0.56 -5.64
C LEU A 63 -4.11 -0.81 -5.20
N VAL A 64 -4.48 -1.29 -4.00
CA VAL A 64 -4.01 -2.60 -3.51
C VAL A 64 -4.47 -3.71 -4.45
N HIS A 65 -5.73 -3.64 -4.90
CA HIS A 65 -6.28 -4.58 -5.86
C HIS A 65 -5.52 -4.53 -7.20
N ALA A 66 -5.40 -3.34 -7.81
CA ALA A 66 -4.71 -3.18 -9.08
C ALA A 66 -3.24 -3.63 -9.02
N SER A 67 -2.52 -3.29 -7.94
CA SER A 67 -1.13 -3.66 -7.75
C SER A 67 -0.97 -5.16 -7.45
N PHE A 68 -1.93 -5.80 -6.76
CA PHE A 68 -1.93 -7.25 -6.56
C PHE A 68 -2.01 -7.98 -7.91
N TYR A 69 -3.01 -7.66 -8.74
CA TYR A 69 -3.16 -8.29 -10.06
C TYR A 69 -1.98 -8.02 -10.99
N SER A 70 -1.43 -6.81 -10.98
CA SER A 70 -0.25 -6.48 -11.79
C SER A 70 0.93 -7.38 -11.46
N ARG A 71 1.15 -7.70 -10.18
CA ARG A 71 2.21 -8.61 -9.75
C ARG A 71 1.93 -10.06 -10.14
N MET A 72 0.69 -10.52 -9.97
CA MET A 72 0.28 -11.85 -10.41
C MET A 72 0.50 -12.05 -11.92
N LEU A 73 0.24 -11.02 -12.73
CA LEU A 73 0.53 -11.04 -14.17
C LEU A 73 2.03 -11.11 -14.48
N VAL A 74 2.87 -10.41 -13.71
CA VAL A 74 4.34 -10.50 -13.86
C VAL A 74 4.82 -11.90 -13.47
N GLU A 75 4.37 -12.46 -12.35
CA GLU A 75 4.74 -13.81 -11.91
C GLU A 75 4.38 -14.86 -12.96
N THR A 76 3.15 -14.84 -13.46
CA THR A 76 2.69 -15.76 -14.52
C THR A 76 3.43 -15.56 -15.85
N GLY A 77 3.73 -14.32 -16.23
CA GLY A 77 4.53 -14.01 -17.42
C GLY A 77 5.99 -14.47 -17.30
N THR A 78 6.61 -14.37 -16.13
CA THR A 78 7.98 -14.85 -15.92
C THR A 78 8.09 -16.38 -15.97
N ALA A 79 7.04 -17.10 -15.55
CA ALA A 79 6.99 -18.55 -15.68
C ALA A 79 7.02 -19.01 -17.16
N THR A 80 6.41 -18.23 -18.07
CA THR A 80 6.41 -18.56 -19.50
C THR A 80 7.73 -18.29 -20.23
N TRP A 81 8.61 -17.42 -19.71
CA TRP A 81 9.91 -17.11 -20.35
C TRP A 81 11.07 -17.99 -19.88
N GLN A 82 10.90 -18.78 -18.81
CA GLN A 82 11.94 -19.70 -18.31
C GLN A 82 11.88 -21.12 -18.94
N SER A 83 11.03 -21.35 -19.95
CA SER A 83 10.91 -22.64 -20.66
C SER A 83 11.29 -22.56 -22.15
N VAL A 84 12.28 -21.74 -22.52
CA VAL A 84 12.85 -21.72 -23.88
C VAL A 84 14.36 -21.92 -23.83
#